data_AF-A0A941Z8C1-F1
#
_entry.id   AF-A0A941Z8C1-F1
#
_cell.length_a   1.000
_cell.length_b   1.000
_cell.length_c   1.000
_cell.angle_alpha   90.00
_cell.angle_beta   90.00
_cell.angle_gamma   90.00
#
_symmetry.space_group_name_H-M   'P 1'
#
loop_
_entity.id
_entity.type
_entity.pdbx_description
1 polymer ?
#
loop_
_entity_poly.entity_id
_entity_poly.type
_entity_poly.pdbx_seq_one_letter_code
_entity_poly.pdbx_strand_id
1 'polypeptide(L)' 'NLIVLFLPDGIVLTGGVMRSFDLMEARIRSVISRHNIMSPVDKVALRLADLGQRAGMIGAARAAMLAGKE' A
#
# COMPACT_ATOMS: atom_id res chain seq x y z
N ASN A 1 -4.81 10.13 6.60
CA ASN A 1 -5.93 9.53 7.36
C ASN A 1 -5.73 8.04 7.62
N LEU A 2 -5.74 7.16 6.61
CA LEU A 2 -5.58 5.70 6.83
C LEU A 2 -4.32 5.32 7.64
N ILE A 3 -3.18 5.97 7.34
CA ILE A 3 -1.92 5.76 8.08
C ILE A 3 -2.08 6.05 9.57
N VAL A 4 -2.77 7.15 9.90
CA VAL A 4 -2.97 7.57 11.29
C VAL A 4 -3.92 6.62 12.02
N LEU A 5 -4.93 6.10 11.33
CA LEU A 5 -5.93 5.19 11.91
C LEU A 5 -5.39 3.78 12.14
N PHE A 6 -4.59 3.26 11.22
CA PHE A 6 -4.17 1.85 11.23
C PHE A 6 -2.70 1.64 11.57
N LEU A 7 -1.86 2.67 11.47
CA LEU A 7 -0.41 2.58 11.69
C LEU A 7 0.23 1.31 11.09
N PRO A 8 0.01 1.03 9.79
CA PRO A 8 0.46 -0.22 9.19
C PRO A 8 1.99 -0.23 9.02
N ASP A 9 2.57 -1.43 8.94
CA ASP A 9 4.00 -1.59 8.61
C ASP A 9 4.34 -1.07 7.20
N GLY A 10 3.35 -1.03 6.30
CA GLY A 10 3.52 -0.48 4.97
C GLY A 10 2.24 -0.24 4.19
N ILE A 11 2.37 0.57 3.15
CA ILE A 11 1.35 0.84 2.15
C ILE A 11 1.88 0.35 0.80
N VAL A 12 1.11 -0.52 0.15
CA VAL A 12 1.39 -0.98 -1.20
C VAL A 12 0.47 -0.25 -2.18
N LEU A 13 1.06 0.55 -3.06
CA LEU A 13 0.35 1.26 -4.11
C LEU A 13 0.23 0.38 -5.37
N THR A 14 -0.98 0.28 -5.91
CA THR A 14 -1.31 -0.59 -7.05
C THR A 14 -2.16 0.12 -8.09
N GLY A 15 -2.47 -0.57 -9.20
CA GLY A 15 -3.27 -0.06 -10.31
C GLY A 15 -2.44 0.58 -11.43
N GLY A 16 -3.07 0.84 -12.58
CA GLY A 16 -2.39 1.33 -13.78
C GLY A 16 -1.72 2.69 -13.61
N VAL A 17 -2.26 3.57 -12.75
CA VAL A 17 -1.71 4.90 -12.46
C VAL A 17 -0.31 4.81 -11.86
N MET A 18 -0.03 3.78 -11.08
CA MET A 18 1.27 3.61 -10.42
C MET A 18 2.41 3.26 -11.38
N ARG A 19 2.12 3.07 -12.68
CA ARG A 19 3.16 2.99 -13.73
C ARG A 19 3.94 4.30 -13.89
N SER A 20 3.34 5.43 -13.51
CA SER A 20 3.95 6.76 -13.54
C SER A 20 4.15 7.30 -12.11
N PHE A 21 4.53 6.41 -11.19
CA PHE A 21 4.69 6.77 -9.78
C PHE A 21 5.73 7.88 -9.55
N ASP A 22 6.80 7.88 -10.34
CA ASP A 22 7.85 8.90 -10.32
C ASP A 22 7.30 10.33 -10.45
N LEU A 23 6.25 10.53 -11.27
CA LEU A 23 5.59 11.82 -11.45
C LEU A 23 4.80 12.27 -10.21
N MET A 24 4.41 11.33 -9.35
CA MET A 24 3.53 11.57 -8.19
C MET A 24 4.24 11.42 -6.84
N GLU A 25 5.40 10.75 -6.81
CA GLU A 25 6.08 10.31 -5.59
C GLU A 25 6.32 11.48 -4.63
N ALA A 26 6.89 12.58 -5.13
CA ALA A 26 7.20 13.74 -4.33
C ALA A 26 5.95 14.32 -3.65
N ARG A 27 4.82 14.37 -4.39
CA ARG A 27 3.56 14.88 -3.84
C ARG A 27 2.96 13.93 -2.82
N ILE A 28 2.99 12.62 -3.08
CA ILE A 28 2.51 11.59 -2.14
C ILE A 28 3.29 11.68 -0.83
N ARG A 29 4.62 11.70 -0.89
CA ARG A 29 5.48 11.83 0.30
C ARG A 29 5.23 13.12 1.06
N SER A 30 5.07 14.24 0.36
CA SER A 30 4.75 15.54 0.96
C SER A 30 3.42 15.56 1.70
N VAL A 31 2.39 14.90 1.17
CA VAL A 31 1.08 14.81 1.85
C VAL A 31 1.15 13.91 3.08
N ILE A 32 1.88 12.79 2.99
CA ILE A 32 2.08 11.87 4.11
C ILE A 32 2.81 12.60 5.25
N SER A 33 3.94 13.24 4.97
CA SER A 33 4.79 13.86 6.00
C SER A 33 4.09 14.97 6.81
N ARG A 34 3.08 15.65 6.26
CA ARG A 34 2.26 16.62 6.99
C ARG A 34 1.53 16.02 8.20
N HIS A 35 1.31 14.72 8.20
CA HIS A 35 0.62 14.01 9.28
C HIS A 35 1.60 13.48 10.34
N ASN A 36 2.91 13.71 10.20
CA ASN A 36 3.92 13.16 11.12
C ASN A 36 3.89 13.75 12.53
N ILE A 37 3.17 14.86 12.71
CA ILE A 37 2.98 15.52 14.01
C ILE A 37 2.07 14.68 14.92
N MET A 38 1.13 13.92 14.34
CA MET A 38 0.11 13.15 15.08
C MET A 38 0.47 11.67 15.26
N SER A 39 1.38 11.15 14.45
CA SER A 39 1.68 9.73 14.35
C SER A 39 3.00 9.55 13.59
N PRO A 40 3.86 8.56 13.89
CA PRO A 40 5.14 8.35 13.21
C PRO A 40 4.95 7.77 11.80
N VAL A 41 4.29 8.55 10.93
CA VAL A 41 3.96 8.14 9.56
C VAL A 41 5.20 7.96 8.68
N ASP A 42 6.35 8.52 9.10
CA ASP A 42 7.65 8.31 8.48
C ASP A 42 8.16 6.86 8.58
N LYS A 43 7.67 6.09 9.56
CA LYS A 43 8.02 4.68 9.74
C LYS A 43 7.25 3.73 8.82
N VAL A 44 6.18 4.20 8.19
CA VAL A 44 5.34 3.37 7.32
C VAL A 44 6.00 3.23 5.96
N ALA A 45 6.34 2.00 5.57
CA ALA A 45 7.01 1.74 4.30
C ALA A 45 6.07 1.98 3.11
N LEU A 46 6.47 2.83 2.15
CA LEU A 46 5.74 3.03 0.91
C LEU A 46 6.34 2.15 -0.20
N ARG A 47 5.55 1.27 -0.82
CA ARG A 47 5.99 0.31 -1.84
C ARG A 47 5.07 0.31 -3.05
N LEU A 48 5.59 -0.06 -4.21
CA LEU A 48 4.80 -0.37 -5.40
C LEU A 48 4.44 -1.86 -5.41
N ALA A 49 3.30 -2.20 -5.99
CA ALA A 49 2.85 -3.59 -6.11
C ALA A 49 3.65 -4.36 -7.18
N ASP A 50 4.34 -5.43 -6.77
CA ASP A 50 5.14 -6.26 -7.68
C ASP A 50 4.31 -7.21 -8.55
N LEU A 51 3.13 -7.63 -8.06
CA LEU A 51 2.29 -8.62 -8.74
C LEU A 51 1.43 -8.03 -9.88
N GLY A 52 1.32 -6.69 -9.95
CA GLY A 52 0.51 -6.00 -10.95
C GLY A 52 -0.90 -6.58 -11.08
N GLN A 53 -1.32 -6.87 -12.33
CA GLN A 53 -2.65 -7.41 -12.62
C GLN A 53 -2.87 -8.84 -12.12
N ARG A 54 -1.80 -9.56 -11.74
CA ARG A 54 -1.92 -10.93 -11.21
C ARG A 54 -2.32 -10.96 -9.74
N ALA A 55 -2.24 -9.83 -9.03
CA ALA A 55 -2.55 -9.73 -7.61
C ALA A 55 -3.95 -10.26 -7.27
N GLY A 56 -4.96 -9.97 -8.13
CA GLY A 56 -6.32 -10.44 -7.93
C GLY A 56 -6.45 -11.96 -8.01
N MET A 57 -5.94 -12.59 -9.08
CA MET A 57 -5.97 -14.05 -9.23
C MET A 57 -5.18 -14.76 -8.13
N ILE A 58 -3.99 -14.27 -7.79
CA ILE A 58 -3.15 -14.86 -6.74
C ILE A 58 -3.85 -14.73 -5.37
N GLY A 59 -4.45 -13.56 -5.09
CA GLY A 59 -5.23 -13.33 -3.88
C GLY A 59 -6.44 -14.26 -3.77
N ALA A 60 -7.17 -14.46 -4.86
CA ALA A 60 -8.31 -15.38 -4.91
C ALA A 60 -7.89 -16.83 -4.64
N ALA A 61 -6.82 -17.30 -5.29
CA ALA A 61 -6.27 -18.63 -5.03
C ALA A 61 -5.85 -18.80 -3.56
N ARG A 62 -5.17 -17.79 -2.99
CA ARG A 62 -4.78 -17.81 -1.58
C ARG A 62 -5.98 -17.83 -0.64
N ALA A 63 -7.03 -17.07 -0.93
CA ALA A 63 -8.25 -17.07 -0.13
C ALA A 63 -8.93 -18.45 -0.13
N ALA A 64 -9.06 -19.09 -1.30
CA ALA A 64 -9.62 -20.44 -1.40
C ALA A 64 -8.79 -21.48 -0.62
N MET A 65 -7.45 -21.38 -0.67
CA MET A 65 -6.56 -22.25 0.10
C MET A 65 -6.65 -22.05 1.62
N LEU A 66 -7.01 -20.84 2.08
CA LEU A 66 -7.20 -20.57 3.51
C LEU A 66 -8.56 -21.06 3.98
N ALA A 67 -9.62 -20.84 3.19
CA ALA A 67 -10.98 -21.29 3.51
C ALA A 67 -11.11 -22.83 3.55
N GLY A 68 -10.30 -23.57 2.78
CA GLY A 68 -10.27 -25.03 2.83
C GLY A 68 -9.44 -25.63 3.97
N LYS A 69 -8.85 -24.80 4.83
CA LYS A 69 -8.08 -25.21 6.02
C LYS A 69 -8.82 -24.99 7.33
N GLU A 70 -10.02 -24.40 7.27
CA GLU A 70 -10.98 -24.29 8.37
C GLU A 70 -11.98 -25.45 8.32
#